data_AF-A0A5J9UQA5-F1
#
_entry.id   AF-A0A5J9UQA5-F1
#
_cell.length_a   1.000
_cell.length_b   1.000
_cell.length_c   1.000
_cell.angle_alpha   90.00
_cell.angle_beta   90.00
_cell.angle_gamma   90.00
#
_symmetry.space_group_name_H-M   'P 1'
#
loop_
_entity.id
_entity.type
_entity.pdbx_description
1 polymer ?
#
loop_
_entity_poly.entity_id
_entity_poly.type
_entity_poly.pdbx_seq_one_letter_code
_entity_poly.pdbx_strand_id
1 'polypeptide(L)' 'MELLSNTSVHDAVPEEYIMPPEKRPEDDELVDPGTVTLPVIDLGTGRRHLAVAEIMEAGKEFGFFQARTRAT' A
#
# COMPACT_ATOMS: atom_id res chain seq x y z
N MET A 1 15.17 -5.16 -36.19
CA MET A 1 14.61 -5.24 -34.83
C MET A 1 14.07 -3.87 -34.51
N GLU A 2 12.76 -3.69 -34.49
CA GLU A 2 12.15 -2.43 -34.07
C GLU A 2 12.09 -2.38 -32.56
N LEU A 3 12.50 -1.23 -32.00
CA LEU A 3 12.37 -0.95 -30.58
C LEU A 3 10.89 -0.65 -30.31
N LEU A 4 10.17 -1.58 -29.66
CA LEU A 4 8.84 -1.32 -29.12
C LEU A 4 8.99 -0.56 -27.80
N SER A 5 9.47 0.68 -27.84
CA SER A 5 9.46 1.51 -26.63
C SER A 5 8.03 1.94 -26.32
N ASN A 6 7.56 1.63 -25.12
CA ASN A 6 6.29 2.11 -24.56
C ASN A 6 6.44 3.51 -23.94
N THR A 7 7.39 4.31 -24.44
CA THR A 7 7.57 5.70 -24.00
C THR A 7 6.23 6.42 -24.05
N SER A 8 5.89 7.14 -22.99
CA SER A 8 4.63 7.87 -22.93
C SER A 8 4.54 8.79 -24.14
N VAL A 9 3.48 8.65 -24.94
CA VAL A 9 3.19 9.53 -26.08
C VAL A 9 2.95 10.98 -25.64
N HIS A 10 2.81 11.19 -24.32
CA HIS A 10 2.49 12.46 -23.70
C HIS A 10 3.58 12.86 -22.69
N ASP A 11 3.94 14.13 -22.74
CA ASP A 11 4.90 14.77 -21.82
C ASP A 11 4.29 15.07 -20.44
N ALA A 12 2.95 15.08 -20.36
CA ALA A 12 2.18 15.32 -19.15
C ALA A 12 0.91 14.46 -19.14
N VAL A 13 0.33 14.26 -17.96
CA VAL A 13 -1.00 13.67 -17.83
C VAL A 13 -2.07 14.66 -18.30
N PRO A 14 -3.18 14.20 -18.93
CA PRO A 14 -4.29 15.07 -19.25
C PRO A 14 -4.90 15.74 -18.01
N GLU A 15 -5.46 16.93 -18.17
CA GLU A 15 -6.00 17.74 -17.06
C GLU A 15 -7.08 17.01 -16.25
N GLU A 16 -7.86 16.13 -16.87
CA GLU A 16 -8.90 15.33 -16.19
C GLU A 16 -8.35 14.35 -15.14
N TYR A 17 -7.07 13.99 -15.24
CA TYR A 17 -6.39 13.13 -14.26
C TYR A 17 -5.68 13.95 -13.16
N ILE A 18 -5.61 15.27 -13.29
CA ILE A 18 -5.01 16.14 -12.29
C ILE A 18 -6.03 16.36 -11.16
N MET A 19 -5.75 15.81 -9.98
CA MET A 19 -6.61 16.04 -8.82
C MET A 19 -6.67 17.55 -8.47
N PRO A 20 -7.82 18.05 -7.97
CA PRO A 20 -7.92 19.39 -7.40
C PRO A 20 -6.84 19.64 -6.35
N PRO A 21 -6.26 20.85 -6.24
CA PRO A 21 -5.17 21.15 -5.32
C PRO A 21 -5.41 20.67 -3.89
N GLU A 22 -6.65 20.78 -3.39
CA GLU A 22 -7.06 20.46 -2.02
C GLU A 22 -7.18 18.95 -1.76
N LYS A 23 -7.05 18.12 -2.80
CA LYS A 23 -7.09 16.65 -2.73
C LYS A 23 -5.75 16.01 -3.08
N ARG A 24 -4.75 16.82 -3.45
CA ARG A 24 -3.41 16.30 -3.72
C ARG A 24 -2.76 15.95 -2.38
N PRO A 25 -2.02 14.85 -2.28
CA PRO A 25 -1.20 14.59 -1.10
C PRO A 25 -0.28 15.78 -0.86
N GLU A 26 -0.23 16.31 0.36
CA GLU A 26 0.76 17.32 0.72
C GLU A 26 2.13 16.63 0.87
N ASP A 27 3.22 17.32 0.53
CA ASP A 27 4.58 16.74 0.61
C ASP A 27 4.92 16.25 2.03
N ASP A 28 4.32 16.85 3.07
CA ASP A 28 4.48 16.46 4.47
C ASP A 28 3.65 15.20 4.86
N GLU A 29 2.56 14.88 4.15
CA GLU A 29 1.78 13.64 4.38
C GLU A 29 2.52 12.39 3.88
N LEU A 30 3.41 12.55 2.89
CA LEU A 30 4.23 11.46 2.37
C LEU A 30 5.42 11.13 3.27
N VAL A 31 5.73 11.99 4.25
CA VAL A 31 6.92 11.92 5.09
C VAL A 31 6.58 12.01 6.58
N ASP A 32 5.41 11.55 7.04
CA ASP A 32 5.21 11.40 8.49
C ASP A 32 6.00 10.17 9.00
N PRO A 33 7.15 10.35 9.69
CA PRO A 33 7.91 9.25 10.28
C PRO A 33 7.22 8.68 11.53
N GLY A 34 6.10 9.29 11.96
CA GLY A 34 5.23 8.85 13.04
C GLY A 34 4.00 8.07 12.58
N THR A 35 3.96 7.65 11.31
CA THR A 35 2.86 6.90 10.70
C THR A 35 2.40 5.73 11.56
N VAL A 36 1.09 5.62 11.75
CA VAL A 36 0.43 4.42 12.28
C VAL A 36 0.91 3.23 11.47
N THR A 37 1.78 2.42 12.07
CA THR A 37 2.30 1.23 11.41
C THR A 37 1.19 0.19 11.36
N LEU A 38 0.65 -0.06 10.16
CA LEU A 38 -0.34 -1.12 9.99
C LEU A 38 0.24 -2.47 10.44
N PRO A 39 -0.53 -3.30 11.17
CA PRO A 39 -0.06 -4.59 11.64
C PRO A 39 0.44 -5.48 10.49
N VAL A 40 1.59 -6.14 10.67
CA VAL A 40 2.11 -7.14 9.73
C VAL A 40 1.89 -8.53 10.32
N ILE A 41 1.01 -9.31 9.70
CA ILE A 41 0.60 -10.64 10.18
C ILE A 41 1.32 -11.72 9.37
N ASP A 42 2.02 -12.63 10.06
CA ASP A 42 2.73 -13.74 9.44
C ASP A 42 1.83 -14.99 9.32
N LEU A 43 1.40 -15.26 8.09
CA LEU A 43 0.52 -16.39 7.78
C LEU A 43 1.29 -17.71 7.60
N GLY A 44 2.63 -17.67 7.55
CA GLY A 44 3.52 -18.80 7.28
C GLY A 44 4.05 -19.51 8.54
N THR A 45 3.70 -19.06 9.74
CA THR A 45 4.26 -19.57 11.01
C THR A 45 3.82 -20.99 11.39
N GLY A 46 2.86 -21.58 10.67
CA GLY A 46 2.20 -22.84 11.04
C GLY A 46 1.27 -22.73 12.25
N ARG A 47 1.22 -21.55 12.90
CA ARG A 47 0.39 -21.28 14.08
C ARG A 47 -0.92 -20.60 13.67
N ARG A 48 -1.77 -21.34 12.95
CA ARG A 48 -3.02 -20.81 12.38
C ARG A 48 -3.91 -20.06 13.38
N HIS A 49 -4.02 -20.53 14.61
CA HIS A 49 -4.87 -19.91 15.63
C HIS A 49 -4.37 -18.52 16.05
N LEU A 50 -3.04 -18.29 16.06
CA LEU A 50 -2.45 -16.98 16.37
C LEU A 50 -2.72 -16.00 15.23
N ALA A 51 -2.47 -16.43 13.98
CA ALA A 51 -2.74 -15.59 12.82
C ALA A 51 -4.22 -15.17 12.73
N VAL A 52 -5.16 -16.08 13.06
CA VAL A 52 -6.60 -15.74 13.12
C VAL A 52 -6.89 -14.70 14.20
N ALA A 53 -6.29 -14.82 15.38
CA ALA A 53 -6.47 -13.84 16.45
C ALA A 53 -5.95 -12.45 16.03
N GLU A 54 -4.75 -12.39 15.45
CA GLU A 54 -4.14 -11.15 14.96
C GLU A 54 -4.97 -10.50 13.83
N ILE A 55 -5.54 -11.30 12.92
CA ILE A 55 -6.44 -10.79 11.86
C ILE A 55 -7.69 -10.18 12.47
N MET A 56 -8.29 -10.86 13.44
CA MET A 56 -9.52 -10.39 14.09
C MET A 56 -9.28 -9.11 14.89
N GLU A 57 -8.10 -8.94 15.48
CA GLU A 57 -7.71 -7.74 16.21
C GLU A 57 -7.43 -6.58 15.24
N ALA A 58 -6.55 -6.78 14.25
CA ALA A 58 -6.21 -5.75 13.28
C ALA A 58 -7.42 -5.30 12.45
N GLY A 59 -8.32 -6.23 12.08
CA GLY A 59 -9.55 -5.92 11.39
C GLY A 59 -10.54 -5.09 12.21
N LYS A 60 -10.55 -5.24 13.55
CA LYS A 60 -11.39 -4.43 14.45
C LYS A 60 -10.79 -3.06 14.72
N GLU A 61 -9.48 -3.00 14.94
CA GLU A 61 -8.79 -1.76 15.34
C GLU A 61 -8.49 -0.85 14.15
N PHE A 62 -7.94 -1.41 13.07
CA PHE A 62 -7.44 -0.65 11.92
C PHE A 62 -8.31 -0.84 10.67
N GLY A 63 -9.03 -1.95 10.56
CA GLY A 63 -9.71 -2.35 9.32
C GLY A 63 -8.75 -2.80 8.20
N PHE A 64 -7.44 -2.69 8.42
CA PHE A 64 -6.37 -3.02 7.49
C PHE A 64 -5.21 -3.71 8.21
N PHE A 65 -4.50 -4.57 7.49
CA PHE A 65 -3.26 -5.19 7.91
C PHE A 65 -2.46 -5.59 6.67
N GLN A 66 -1.16 -5.78 6.86
CA GLN A 66 -0.26 -6.35 5.87
C GLN A 66 -0.12 -7.85 6.16
N ALA A 67 -0.11 -8.68 5.12
CA ALA A 67 0.14 -10.10 5.27
C ALA A 67 1.53 -10.45 4.74
N ARG A 68 2.29 -11.22 5.51
CA ARG A 68 3.55 -11.82 5.04
C ARG A 68 3.41 -13.33 5.02
N THR A 69 3.78 -13.93 3.90
CA THR A 69 4.12 -15.34 3.80
C THR A 69 5.63 -15.39 3.52
N ARG A 70 6.40 -16.23 4.22
CA ARG A 70 7.82 -16.37 3.88
C ARG A 70 7.92 -16.77 2.39
N ALA A 71 8.67 -16.01 1.60
CA ALA A 71 9.21 -16.50 0.34
C ALA A 71 10.20 -17.62 0.69
N THR A 72 9.95 -18.82 0.18
CA THR A 72 10.87 -19.96 0.30
C THR A 72 11.91 -19.87 -0.80
#